data_AF-A0A6B3ER07-F1
#
_entry.id   AF-A0A6B3ER07-F1
#
_cell.length_a   1.000
_cell.length_b   1.000
_cell.length_c   1.000
_cell.angle_alpha   90.00
_cell.angle_beta   90.00
_cell.angle_gamma   90.00
#
_symmetry.space_group_name_H-M   'P 1'
#
loop_
_entity.id
_entity.type
_entity.pdbx_description
1 polymer ?
#
loop_
_entity_poly.entity_id
_entity_poly.type
_entity_poly.pdbx_seq_one_letter_code
_entity_poly.pdbx_strand_id
1 'polypeptide(L)' 'AAGCRVHLASALYGTGDGIGELTTLYPRLAEEHGLHVLVANHVGPAGPWTGCGRSAVYAPDGTLLAEADAVSPMIVT' A
#
# COMPACT_ATOMS: atom_id res chain seq x y z
N ALA A 1 -12.70 15.86 1.44
CA ALA A 1 -13.40 14.70 0.83
C ALA A 1 -14.91 14.83 1.04
N ALA A 2 -15.74 14.49 0.06
CA ALA A 2 -17.21 14.62 0.11
C ALA A 2 -17.88 13.51 0.95
N GLY A 3 -17.37 13.23 2.16
CA GLY A 3 -17.82 12.12 3.01
C GLY A 3 -17.13 10.77 2.76
N CYS A 4 -16.05 10.75 1.98
CA CYS A 4 -15.25 9.54 1.79
C CYS A 4 -14.59 9.12 3.12
N ARG A 5 -14.56 7.81 3.40
CA ARG A 5 -13.95 7.24 4.62
C ARG A 5 -12.74 6.36 4.33
N VAL A 6 -12.51 6.03 3.06
CA VAL A 6 -11.50 5.09 2.60
C VAL A 6 -10.86 5.60 1.31
N HIS A 7 -9.55 5.48 1.19
CA HIS A 7 -8.81 5.63 -0.06
C HIS A 7 -8.28 4.26 -0.49
N LEU A 8 -8.57 3.86 -1.73
CA LEU A 8 -8.14 2.58 -2.31
C LEU A 8 -7.20 2.86 -3.48
N ALA A 9 -6.03 2.24 -3.47
CA ALA A 9 -5.04 2.34 -4.55
C ALA A 9 -4.66 0.94 -5.07
N SER A 10 -4.66 0.79 -6.39
CA SER A 10 -4.00 -0.32 -7.08
C SER A 10 -2.67 0.19 -7.61
N ALA A 11 -1.58 -0.53 -7.36
CA ALA A 11 -0.23 -0.02 -7.63
C ALA A 11 0.73 -1.10 -8.18
N LEU A 12 1.82 -0.60 -8.77
CA LEU A 12 3.00 -1.37 -9.14
C LEU A 12 4.25 -0.59 -8.68
N TYR A 13 4.63 -0.79 -7.42
CA TYR A 13 5.90 -0.36 -6.86
C TYR A 13 6.92 -1.49 -6.96
N GLY A 14 8.10 -1.14 -7.48
CA GLY A 14 9.19 -2.09 -7.67
C GLY A 14 10.05 -2.32 -6.43
N THR A 15 10.92 -3.33 -6.48
CA THR A 15 11.86 -3.69 -5.40
C THR A 15 13.00 -2.68 -5.15
N GLY A 16 13.14 -1.65 -5.98
CA GLY A 16 14.06 -0.52 -5.77
C GLY A 16 13.46 0.51 -4.81
N ASP A 17 13.52 1.79 -5.20
CA ASP A 17 13.01 2.92 -4.39
C ASP A 17 11.51 2.79 -4.03
N GLY A 18 10.75 2.00 -4.80
CA GLY A 18 9.33 1.77 -4.60
C GLY A 18 8.96 1.22 -3.22
N ILE A 19 9.87 0.52 -2.54
CA ILE A 19 9.64 0.07 -1.15
C ILE A 19 9.56 1.28 -0.20
N GLY A 20 10.50 2.22 -0.32
CA GLY A 20 10.53 3.45 0.48
C GLY A 20 9.36 4.37 0.15
N GLU A 21 9.01 4.50 -1.14
CA GLU A 21 7.85 5.26 -1.59
C GLU A 21 6.56 4.72 -0.99
N LEU A 22 6.31 3.41 -1.10
CA LEU A 22 5.10 2.76 -0.60
C LEU A 22 4.97 2.91 0.92
N THR A 23 6.05 2.65 1.66
CA THR A 23 6.06 2.72 3.14
C THR A 23 6.03 4.14 3.70
N THR A 24 6.31 5.15 2.87
CA THR A 24 6.22 6.57 3.27
C THR A 24 4.90 7.21 2.85
N LEU A 25 4.42 6.94 1.64
CA LEU A 25 3.30 7.65 1.03
C LEU A 25 1.97 7.30 1.69
N TYR A 26 1.65 6.01 1.81
CA TYR A 26 0.31 5.59 2.25
C TYR A 26 -0.01 5.88 3.73
N PRO A 27 0.89 5.66 4.71
CA PRO A 27 0.59 6.07 6.09
C PRO A 27 0.45 7.60 6.19
N ARG A 28 1.25 8.36 5.44
CA ARG A 28 1.12 9.83 5.37
C ARG A 28 -0.23 10.26 4.82
N LEU A 29 -0.69 9.69 3.71
CA LEU A 29 -2.01 9.99 3.15
C LEU A 29 -3.15 9.64 4.10
N ALA A 30 -2.99 8.57 4.89
CA ALA A 30 -3.98 8.18 5.88
C ALA A 30 -4.12 9.23 6.98
N GLU A 31 -3.00 9.65 7.56
CA GLU A 31 -2.92 10.67 8.61
C GLU A 31 -3.37 12.05 8.11
N GLU A 32 -2.84 12.50 6.96
CA GLU A 32 -3.12 13.83 6.39
C GLU A 32 -4.60 14.03 6.04
N HIS A 33 -5.31 12.95 5.72
CA HIS A 33 -6.71 13.02 5.30
C HIS A 33 -7.69 12.41 6.31
N GLY A 34 -7.21 11.78 7.38
CA GLY A 34 -8.04 11.08 8.36
C GLY A 34 -8.86 9.95 7.72
N LEU A 35 -8.26 9.21 6.77
CA LEU A 35 -8.93 8.14 6.02
C LEU A 35 -8.28 6.79 6.30
N HIS A 36 -9.06 5.70 6.24
CA HIS A 36 -8.44 4.39 6.05
C HIS A 36 -7.83 4.34 4.65
N VAL A 37 -6.62 3.80 4.53
CA VAL A 37 -5.92 3.70 3.24
C VAL A 37 -5.60 2.23 2.97
N LEU A 38 -5.99 1.75 1.79
CA LEU A 38 -5.69 0.41 1.33
C LEU A 38 -4.89 0.50 0.03
N VAL A 39 -3.75 -0.18 0.00
CA VAL A 39 -2.95 -0.36 -1.21
C VAL A 39 -2.89 -1.83 -1.57
N ALA A 40 -3.28 -2.15 -2.81
CA ALA A 40 -3.02 -3.42 -3.45
C ALA A 40 -1.84 -3.25 -4.42
N ASN A 41 -0.68 -3.75 -4.04
CA ASN A 41 0.54 -3.67 -4.84
C ASN A 41 0.95 -5.05 -5.37
N HIS A 42 1.39 -5.08 -6.63
CA HIS A 42 1.82 -6.32 -7.29
C HIS A 42 3.03 -6.95 -6.60
N VAL A 43 3.09 -8.29 -6.61
CA VAL A 43 4.21 -9.07 -6.09
C VAL A 43 4.82 -9.93 -7.20
N GLY A 44 6.15 -9.90 -7.30
CA GLY A 44 6.88 -10.72 -8.27
C GLY A 44 6.93 -10.11 -9.69
N PRO A 45 7.33 -10.91 -10.70
CA PRO A 45 7.58 -10.41 -12.05
C PRO A 45 6.36 -9.77 -12.73
N ALA A 46 6.59 -8.63 -13.39
CA ALA A 46 5.62 -7.90 -14.21
C ALA A 46 6.36 -7.24 -15.38
N GLY A 47 6.62 -7.99 -16.45
CA GLY A 47 7.43 -7.51 -17.57
C GLY A 47 8.85 -7.16 -17.13
N PRO A 48 9.37 -5.96 -17.42
CA PRO A 48 10.71 -5.53 -16.99
C PRO A 48 10.78 -5.16 -15.49
N TRP A 49 9.67 -5.16 -14.77
CA TRP A 49 9.61 -4.81 -13.35
C TRP A 49 9.41 -6.04 -12.47
N THR A 50 9.87 -5.95 -11.23
CA THR A 50 9.52 -6.90 -10.16
C THR A 50 8.81 -6.13 -9.07
N GLY A 51 7.53 -6.42 -8.87
CA GLY A 51 6.71 -5.82 -7.82
C GLY A 51 7.16 -6.25 -6.43
N CYS A 52 7.20 -5.31 -5.49
CA CYS A 52 7.70 -5.55 -4.14
C CYS A 52 6.68 -6.12 -3.16
N GLY A 53 5.47 -6.46 -3.60
CA GLY A 53 4.40 -6.96 -2.73
C GLY A 53 3.95 -5.89 -1.76
N ARG A 54 3.80 -6.22 -0.46
CA ARG A 54 3.46 -5.24 0.58
C ARG A 54 2.14 -4.51 0.35
N SER A 55 1.14 -5.22 -0.16
CA SER A 55 -0.24 -4.75 -0.06
C SER A 55 -0.56 -4.51 1.41
N ALA A 56 -1.24 -3.41 1.75
CA ALA A 56 -1.34 -2.97 3.14
C ALA A 56 -2.65 -2.23 3.43
N VAL A 57 -3.02 -2.23 4.71
CA VAL A 57 -4.13 -1.47 5.28
C VAL A 57 -3.59 -0.53 6.36
N TYR A 58 -3.92 0.75 6.26
CA TYR A 58 -3.56 1.78 7.24
C TYR A 58 -4.80 2.39 7.87
N ALA A 59 -4.72 2.64 9.18
CA ALA A 59 -5.72 3.37 9.94
C ALA A 59 -5.64 4.89 9.67
N PRO A 60 -6.69 5.67 10.00
CA PRO A 60 -6.73 7.13 9.82
C PRO A 60 -5.63 7.93 10.51
N ASP A 61 -4.89 7.34 11.45
CA ASP A 61 -3.74 7.97 12.13
C ASP A 61 -2.40 7.56 11.50
N GLY A 62 -2.41 6.85 10.36
CA GLY A 62 -1.22 6.34 9.70
C GLY A 62 -0.75 4.97 10.22
N THR A 63 -1.37 4.41 11.27
CA THR A 63 -0.96 3.10 11.82
C THR A 63 -1.14 1.98 10.80
N LEU A 64 -0.11 1.18 10.57
CA LEU A 64 -0.19 -0.04 9.78
C LEU A 64 -1.02 -1.10 10.52
N LEU A 65 -2.14 -1.51 9.95
CA LEU A 65 -3.04 -2.51 10.53
C LEU A 65 -2.69 -3.92 10.05
N ALA A 66 -2.34 -4.06 8.77
CA ALA A 66 -1.97 -5.34 8.16
C ALA A 66 -1.13 -5.12 6.90
N GLU A 67 -0.19 -6.03 6.61
CA GLU A 67 0.69 -6.01 5.45
C GLU A 67 0.85 -7.44 4.89
N ALA A 68 0.82 -7.58 3.56
CA ALA A 68 1.29 -8.78 2.87
C ALA A 68 2.81 -8.84 2.89
N ASP A 69 3.36 -10.04 2.74
CA ASP A 69 4.80 -10.18 2.55
C ASP A 69 5.26 -9.60 1.18
N ALA A 70 6.57 -9.66 0.94
CA ALA A 70 7.19 -9.11 -0.26
C ALA A 70 7.34 -10.13 -1.42
N VAL A 71 6.87 -11.37 -1.26
CA VAL A 71 7.25 -12.50 -2.14
C VAL A 71 6.11 -13.40 -2.58
N SER A 72 5.02 -13.46 -1.81
CA SER A 72 3.91 -14.39 -1.98
C SER A 72 2.66 -13.66 -2.46
N PRO A 73 1.87 -14.25 -3.38
CA PRO A 73 0.51 -13.80 -3.63
C PRO A 73 -0.32 -13.97 -2.35
N MET A 74 -0.79 -12.85 -1.78
CA MET A 74 -1.52 -12.82 -0.51
C MET A 74 -2.76 -11.95 -0.58
N ILE A 75 -3.71 -12.24 0.31
CA ILE A 75 -4.84 -11.36 0.63
C ILE A 75 -4.57 -10.79 2.02
N VAL A 76 -4.81 -9.49 2.17
CA VAL A 76 -4.74 -8.76 3.44
C VAL A 76 -6.16 -8.32 3.80
N THR A 77 -6.58 -8.56 5.05
CA THR A 77 -7.92 -8.26 5.56
C THR A 77 -7.87 -7.57 6.91
#